data_AF-A0A151EJS4-F1
#
_entry.id   AF-A0A151EJS4-F1
#
_cell.length_a   1.000
_cell.length_b   1.000
_cell.length_c   1.000
_cell.angle_alpha   90.00
_cell.angle_beta   90.00
_cell.angle_gamma   90.00
#
_symmetry.space_group_name_H-M   'P 1'
#
loop_
_entity.id
_entity.type
_entity.pdbx_description
1 polymer ?
#
loop_
_entity_poly.entity_id
_entity_poly.type
_entity_poly.pdbx_seq_one_letter_code
_entity_poly.pdbx_strand_id
1 'polypeptide(L)'
;MCGSEKMILEYDEIPHLCHIELTYQCNQNCIFCYNPNRTMKEDTEKIDRIVQSVADSQIPHVYLIGGEPSLLPVRKINEYIEMLSHSSVTIVTNGVKLLEGVSSDLACFGVPLHGADAETHEFHTTNPGSFETVLNTVEYYVDYGFDVRCIPVLTGYNYNQMYDIIGLAAELGMESIFVDRYEDGGIGATRSSVYSQLKPTLEQFRIALDQVIKAKKDFTVFEGRVGFGTAIPYCIDTRMIEEDVVSNCGVGTYFCAINPNGDVRICNQSEIIFGNVLAEPLEVIWNKESINVMFRNLEWVNEPCKSCGLLCECVCGCKVDVNESDKFCIDYAVRNNFEPPKNLSELYEKKINEKMVDLGSYPDAYRVFRVNRYTKLTKKYEEKFLVTRYQTVKLNDAALEIVECIIEKKMRRERDLIEEVKESVDEPDVRTFLTKLLHVGALDFLGAENASNHSR
;
A
#
# COMPACT_ATOMS: atom_id res chain seq x y z
N MET A 1 3.85 16.01 8.05
CA MET A 1 5.01 16.89 8.34
C MET A 1 5.50 16.58 9.76
N CYS A 2 6.68 17.02 10.18
CA CYS A 2 7.02 16.95 11.60
C CYS A 2 6.39 18.14 12.34
N GLY A 3 5.89 17.91 13.56
CA GLY A 3 5.35 18.98 14.41
C GLY A 3 6.42 20.05 14.73
N SER A 4 6.02 21.32 14.78
CA SER A 4 6.92 22.49 14.87
C SER A 4 7.84 22.57 16.10
N GLU A 5 7.72 21.68 17.08
CA GLU A 5 8.52 21.70 18.31
C GLU A 5 9.26 20.39 18.63
N LYS A 6 9.02 19.29 17.91
CA LYS A 6 9.69 17.99 18.12
C LYS A 6 9.86 17.24 16.80
N MET A 7 10.95 16.50 16.64
CA MET A 7 11.17 15.56 15.52
C MET A 7 10.22 14.35 15.60
N ILE A 8 8.93 14.60 15.79
CA ILE A 8 7.88 13.60 15.91
C ILE A 8 7.08 13.61 14.62
N LEU A 9 6.94 12.43 14.02
CA LEU A 9 6.09 12.20 12.87
C LEU A 9 4.62 12.41 13.24
N GLU A 10 3.88 13.09 12.38
CA GLU A 10 2.42 13.10 12.44
C GLU A 10 1.84 11.70 12.19
N TYR A 11 0.80 11.36 12.94
CA TYR A 11 0.08 10.09 12.86
C TYR A 11 -1.37 10.29 13.32
N ASP A 12 -2.23 9.36 12.94
CA ASP A 12 -3.65 9.35 13.30
C ASP A 12 -3.93 8.32 14.40
N GLU A 13 -5.12 8.39 15.02
CA GLU A 13 -5.57 7.50 16.09
C GLU A 13 -5.55 6.01 15.69
N ILE A 14 -5.55 5.70 14.39
CA ILE A 14 -5.44 4.36 13.84
C ILE A 14 -4.43 4.26 12.69
N PRO A 15 -3.87 3.06 12.43
CA PRO A 15 -3.23 2.81 11.15
C PRO A 15 -4.27 2.86 10.02
N HIS A 16 -3.86 3.30 8.83
CA HIS A 16 -4.71 3.26 7.64
C HIS A 16 -4.61 1.95 6.87
N LEU A 17 -3.49 1.23 7.03
CA LEU A 17 -3.21 -0.04 6.38
C LEU A 17 -2.81 -1.08 7.44
N CYS A 18 -3.54 -2.19 7.49
CA CYS A 18 -3.20 -3.34 8.32
C CYS A 18 -2.99 -4.58 7.47
N HIS A 19 -1.81 -5.19 7.56
CA HIS A 19 -1.59 -6.53 7.03
C HIS A 19 -1.99 -7.57 8.08
N ILE A 20 -2.82 -8.55 7.71
CA ILE A 20 -3.16 -9.69 8.56
C ILE A 20 -2.56 -10.95 7.93
N GLU A 21 -1.61 -11.56 8.62
CA GLU A 21 -1.07 -12.86 8.23
C GLU A 21 -2.02 -13.96 8.70
N LEU A 22 -2.73 -14.59 7.77
CA LEU A 22 -3.78 -15.56 8.08
C LEU A 22 -3.25 -16.92 8.51
N THR A 23 -1.99 -17.23 8.18
CA THR A 23 -1.33 -18.49 8.50
C THR A 23 0.17 -18.33 8.33
N TYR A 24 0.96 -19.23 8.89
CA TYR A 24 2.36 -19.40 8.51
C TYR A 24 2.51 -20.36 7.32
N GLN A 25 1.55 -21.29 7.15
CA GLN A 25 1.64 -22.35 6.15
C GLN A 25 1.70 -21.82 4.72
N CYS A 26 2.63 -22.31 3.91
CA CYS A 26 2.78 -21.92 2.51
C CYS A 26 3.11 -23.14 1.63
N ASN A 27 2.61 -23.17 0.41
CA ASN A 27 2.89 -24.20 -0.59
C ASN A 27 4.09 -23.86 -1.51
N GLN A 28 4.84 -22.81 -1.18
CA GLN A 28 5.99 -22.33 -1.96
C GLN A 28 7.29 -22.32 -1.14
N ASN A 29 8.42 -22.47 -1.84
CA ASN A 29 9.74 -22.62 -1.23
C ASN A 29 10.70 -21.44 -1.49
N CYS A 30 10.15 -20.27 -1.85
CA CYS A 30 10.87 -19.03 -2.17
C CYS A 30 12.15 -18.75 -1.36
N ILE A 31 13.25 -18.41 -2.04
CA ILE A 31 14.58 -18.24 -1.41
C ILE A 31 14.69 -16.99 -0.53
N PHE A 32 13.83 -16.00 -0.76
CA PHE A 32 13.86 -14.65 -0.15
C PHE A 32 12.75 -14.40 0.89
N CYS A 33 11.95 -15.41 1.25
CA CYS A 33 10.71 -15.16 2.00
C CYS A 33 10.94 -14.63 3.42
N TYR A 34 10.28 -13.53 3.77
CA TYR A 34 10.29 -12.97 5.12
C TYR A 34 9.56 -13.85 6.16
N ASN A 35 8.72 -14.78 5.73
CA ASN A 35 7.97 -15.66 6.63
C ASN A 35 8.96 -16.57 7.40
N PRO A 36 8.95 -16.59 8.74
CA PRO A 36 9.87 -17.40 9.53
C PRO A 36 9.61 -18.91 9.43
N ASN A 37 8.38 -19.34 9.09
CA ASN A 37 8.04 -20.77 9.01
C ASN A 37 6.92 -20.99 7.96
N ARG A 38 7.00 -22.07 7.17
CA ARG A 38 6.01 -22.38 6.10
C ARG A 38 5.18 -23.63 6.34
N THR A 39 5.35 -24.27 7.48
CA THR A 39 4.72 -25.56 7.78
C THR A 39 3.61 -25.45 8.82
N MET A 40 3.66 -24.41 9.65
CA MET A 40 2.73 -24.22 10.76
C MET A 40 1.37 -23.75 10.25
N LYS A 41 0.35 -24.57 10.47
CA LYS A 41 -1.04 -24.20 10.27
C LYS A 41 -1.60 -23.66 11.57
N GLU A 42 -2.21 -22.48 11.51
CA GLU A 42 -2.88 -21.91 12.67
C GLU A 42 -4.30 -22.45 12.88
N ASP A 43 -4.76 -22.29 14.12
CA ASP A 43 -6.14 -22.50 14.49
C ASP A 43 -7.03 -21.41 13.86
N THR A 44 -8.00 -21.84 13.06
CA THR A 44 -8.90 -20.94 12.34
C THR A 44 -9.74 -20.10 13.30
N GLU A 45 -10.16 -20.62 14.46
CA GLU A 45 -10.92 -19.83 15.44
C GLU A 45 -10.10 -18.66 16.01
N LYS A 46 -8.78 -18.84 16.13
CA LYS A 46 -7.87 -17.77 16.52
C LYS A 46 -7.81 -16.69 15.45
N ILE A 47 -7.68 -17.08 14.18
CA ILE A 47 -7.65 -16.14 13.05
C ILE A 47 -8.97 -15.38 12.93
N ASP A 48 -10.11 -16.04 13.14
CA ASP A 48 -11.44 -15.39 13.16
C ASP A 48 -11.49 -14.24 14.15
N ARG A 49 -10.98 -14.48 15.36
CA ARG A 49 -10.90 -13.44 16.40
C ARG A 49 -9.94 -12.31 16.03
N ILE A 50 -8.81 -12.61 15.38
CA ILE A 50 -7.87 -11.58 14.89
C ILE A 50 -8.56 -10.71 13.84
N VAL A 51 -9.20 -11.31 12.84
CA VAL A 51 -9.91 -10.57 11.78
C VAL A 51 -11.05 -9.74 12.37
N GLN A 52 -11.81 -10.29 13.33
CA GLN A 52 -12.85 -9.55 14.05
C GLN A 52 -12.28 -8.34 14.80
N SER A 53 -11.17 -8.50 15.54
CA SER A 53 -10.53 -7.38 16.24
C SER A 53 -10.12 -6.25 15.29
N VAL A 54 -9.64 -6.57 14.08
CA VAL A 54 -9.30 -5.55 13.07
C VAL A 54 -10.56 -4.91 12.46
N ALA A 55 -11.60 -5.70 12.21
CA ALA A 55 -12.88 -5.21 11.72
C ALA A 55 -13.53 -4.22 12.70
N ASP A 56 -13.46 -4.50 14.00
CA ASP A 56 -13.98 -3.64 15.06
C ASP A 56 -13.26 -2.28 15.09
N SER A 57 -11.98 -2.23 14.69
CA SER A 57 -11.19 -1.01 14.53
C SER A 57 -11.49 -0.23 13.24
N GLN A 58 -12.30 -0.76 12.32
CA GLN A 58 -12.67 -0.11 11.05
C GLN A 58 -11.46 0.43 10.26
N ILE A 59 -10.38 -0.34 10.20
CA ILE A 59 -9.16 0.06 9.50
C ILE A 59 -9.47 0.30 8.01
N PRO A 60 -9.08 1.44 7.41
CA PRO A 60 -9.39 1.76 6.02
C PRO A 60 -8.97 0.69 5.00
N HIS A 61 -7.75 0.17 5.09
CA HIS A 61 -7.21 -0.81 4.15
C HIS A 61 -6.72 -2.04 4.90
N VAL A 62 -7.15 -3.22 4.46
CA VAL A 62 -6.71 -4.48 5.07
C VAL A 62 -6.18 -5.41 4.01
N TYR A 63 -4.96 -5.89 4.21
CA TYR A 63 -4.35 -6.87 3.32
C TYR A 63 -4.37 -8.23 4.02
N LEU A 64 -5.08 -9.16 3.42
CA LEU A 64 -5.08 -10.56 3.81
C LEU A 64 -3.88 -11.24 3.16
N ILE A 65 -2.89 -11.55 3.97
CA ILE A 65 -1.59 -12.09 3.57
C ILE A 65 -1.26 -13.35 4.39
N GLY A 66 0.03 -13.73 4.43
CA GLY A 66 0.58 -14.64 5.43
C GLY A 66 0.52 -16.08 5.01
N GLY A 67 1.67 -16.75 5.14
CA GLY A 67 1.92 -18.02 4.50
C GLY A 67 1.43 -17.95 3.07
N GLU A 68 0.40 -18.73 2.77
CA GLU A 68 -0.39 -18.59 1.56
C GLU A 68 -1.91 -18.57 1.89
N PRO A 69 -2.61 -17.43 1.70
CA PRO A 69 -4.05 -17.33 1.93
C PRO A 69 -4.90 -18.34 1.16
N SER A 70 -4.50 -18.71 -0.07
CA SER A 70 -5.25 -19.69 -0.88
C SER A 70 -5.29 -21.10 -0.28
N LEU A 71 -4.49 -21.39 0.76
CA LEU A 71 -4.61 -22.64 1.50
C LEU A 71 -5.86 -22.70 2.38
N LEU A 72 -6.48 -21.56 2.69
CA LEU A 72 -7.80 -21.52 3.31
C LEU A 72 -8.90 -21.82 2.29
N PRO A 73 -10.03 -22.41 2.71
CA PRO A 73 -11.19 -22.53 1.83
C PRO A 73 -11.70 -21.16 1.37
N VAL A 74 -12.09 -21.03 0.10
CA VAL A 74 -12.59 -19.75 -0.45
C VAL A 74 -13.78 -19.18 0.32
N ARG A 75 -14.66 -20.04 0.85
CA ARG A 75 -15.76 -19.60 1.73
C ARG A 75 -15.26 -18.80 2.93
N LYS A 76 -14.10 -19.18 3.48
CA LYS A 76 -13.51 -18.53 4.64
C LYS A 76 -12.88 -17.18 4.28
N ILE A 77 -12.26 -17.13 3.10
CA ILE A 77 -11.78 -15.87 2.52
C ILE A 77 -12.95 -14.88 2.34
N ASN A 78 -14.09 -15.35 1.82
CA ASN A 78 -15.27 -14.50 1.64
C ASN A 78 -15.88 -14.05 2.98
N GLU A 79 -15.92 -14.92 4.00
CA GLU A 79 -16.31 -14.53 5.37
C GLU A 79 -15.43 -13.38 5.88
N TYR A 80 -14.11 -13.43 5.68
CA TYR A 80 -13.22 -12.35 6.11
C TYR A 80 -13.42 -11.06 5.32
N ILE A 81 -13.66 -11.13 4.01
CA ILE A 81 -14.00 -9.95 3.20
C ILE A 81 -15.29 -9.29 3.73
N GLU A 82 -16.30 -10.09 4.07
CA GLU A 82 -17.56 -9.60 4.63
C GLU A 82 -17.39 -8.96 6.02
N MET A 83 -16.65 -9.61 6.92
CA MET A 83 -16.31 -9.06 8.24
C MET A 83 -15.60 -7.71 8.11
N LEU A 84 -14.74 -7.56 7.10
CA LEU A 84 -13.97 -6.36 6.80
C LEU A 84 -14.69 -5.41 5.82
N SER A 85 -16.02 -5.45 5.73
CA SER A 85 -16.81 -4.63 4.79
C SER A 85 -16.67 -3.09 4.97
N HIS A 86 -16.10 -2.64 6.09
CA HIS A 86 -15.71 -1.24 6.31
C HIS A 86 -14.38 -0.86 5.64
N SER A 87 -13.60 -1.86 5.24
CA SER A 87 -12.26 -1.73 4.69
C SER A 87 -12.25 -1.96 3.17
N SER A 88 -11.25 -1.40 2.49
CA SER A 88 -10.82 -1.88 1.18
C SER A 88 -9.89 -3.09 1.38
N VAL A 89 -10.32 -4.26 0.90
CA VAL A 89 -9.62 -5.54 1.18
C VAL A 89 -8.79 -5.97 -0.03
N THR A 90 -7.50 -6.22 0.19
CA THR A 90 -6.58 -6.83 -0.80
C THR A 90 -6.18 -8.23 -0.35
N ILE A 91 -6.13 -9.21 -1.25
CA ILE A 91 -5.53 -10.52 -0.97
C ILE A 91 -4.18 -10.59 -1.64
N VAL A 92 -3.13 -10.92 -0.90
CA VAL A 92 -1.81 -11.22 -1.47
C VAL A 92 -1.61 -12.73 -1.52
N THR A 93 -1.52 -13.29 -2.72
CA THR A 93 -1.37 -14.73 -2.97
C THR A 93 -0.20 -14.99 -3.90
N ASN A 94 0.49 -16.12 -3.71
CA ASN A 94 1.54 -16.57 -4.63
C ASN A 94 1.01 -17.03 -6.00
N GLY A 95 -0.30 -17.14 -6.18
CA GLY A 95 -0.93 -17.42 -7.47
C GLY A 95 -0.81 -18.87 -7.96
N VAL A 96 -0.28 -19.82 -7.18
CA VAL A 96 -0.19 -21.22 -7.62
C VAL A 96 -1.47 -22.02 -7.35
N LYS A 97 -2.21 -21.66 -6.31
CA LYS A 97 -3.54 -22.24 -6.08
C LYS A 97 -4.59 -21.17 -6.38
N LEU A 98 -5.38 -21.43 -7.41
CA LEU A 98 -6.47 -20.57 -7.83
C LEU A 98 -7.50 -20.38 -6.72
N LEU A 99 -7.90 -19.13 -6.48
CA LEU A 99 -9.01 -18.76 -5.60
C LEU A 99 -10.28 -18.51 -6.41
N GLU A 100 -10.91 -19.59 -6.87
CA GLU A 100 -12.18 -19.53 -7.59
C GLU A 100 -13.35 -19.20 -6.65
N GLY A 101 -14.20 -18.23 -7.05
CA GLY A 101 -15.40 -17.84 -6.31
C GLY A 101 -15.17 -16.83 -5.18
N VAL A 102 -14.08 -16.06 -5.22
CA VAL A 102 -13.87 -14.93 -4.32
C VAL A 102 -14.91 -13.84 -4.56
N SER A 103 -15.34 -13.16 -3.49
CA SER A 103 -16.32 -12.07 -3.56
C SER A 103 -15.86 -10.94 -4.48
N SER A 104 -16.80 -10.40 -5.26
CA SER A 104 -16.59 -9.19 -6.09
C SER A 104 -16.37 -7.91 -5.27
N ASP A 105 -16.56 -7.97 -3.95
CA ASP A 105 -16.26 -6.87 -3.03
C ASP A 105 -14.76 -6.75 -2.72
N LEU A 106 -13.95 -7.75 -3.12
CA LEU A 106 -12.50 -7.64 -3.07
C LEU A 106 -12.03 -6.42 -3.87
N ALA A 107 -11.10 -5.65 -3.30
CA ALA A 107 -10.52 -4.49 -3.96
C ALA A 107 -9.45 -4.87 -4.98
N CYS A 108 -8.58 -5.83 -4.63
CA CYS A 108 -7.45 -6.19 -5.48
C CYS A 108 -6.87 -7.57 -5.09
N PHE A 109 -6.30 -8.27 -6.07
CA PHE A 109 -5.32 -9.33 -5.82
C PHE A 109 -3.89 -8.78 -6.00
N GLY A 110 -3.01 -9.03 -5.04
CA GLY A 110 -1.56 -8.90 -5.21
C GLY A 110 -0.96 -10.25 -5.59
N VAL A 111 -0.37 -10.35 -6.79
CA VAL A 111 0.26 -11.58 -7.29
C VAL A 111 1.69 -11.27 -7.76
N PRO A 112 2.72 -11.97 -7.27
CA PRO A 112 4.10 -11.68 -7.65
C PRO A 112 4.52 -12.40 -8.94
N LEU A 113 5.20 -11.68 -9.84
CA LEU A 113 5.97 -12.26 -10.95
C LEU A 113 7.46 -11.97 -10.75
N HIS A 114 8.23 -12.95 -10.24
CA HIS A 114 9.63 -12.73 -9.88
C HIS A 114 10.63 -12.76 -11.05
N GLY A 115 10.18 -13.13 -12.25
CA GLY A 115 11.00 -13.27 -13.44
C GLY A 115 10.14 -13.06 -14.69
N ALA A 116 10.76 -12.65 -15.78
CA ALA A 116 10.10 -12.54 -17.08
C ALA A 116 9.95 -13.91 -17.78
N ASP A 117 10.59 -14.93 -17.23
CA ASP A 117 10.58 -16.31 -17.72
C ASP A 117 10.50 -17.31 -16.56
N ALA A 118 10.26 -18.58 -16.93
CA ALA A 118 10.19 -19.69 -15.99
C ALA A 118 11.51 -19.91 -15.23
N GLU A 119 12.66 -19.78 -15.91
CA GLU A 119 13.98 -19.98 -15.29
C GLU A 119 14.15 -19.05 -14.08
N THR A 120 13.87 -17.76 -14.27
CA THR A 120 14.08 -16.74 -13.25
C THR A 120 13.01 -16.82 -12.18
N HIS A 121 11.73 -16.93 -12.55
CA HIS A 121 10.65 -17.02 -11.57
C HIS A 121 10.78 -18.28 -10.70
N GLU A 122 11.05 -19.43 -11.31
CA GLU A 122 11.11 -20.71 -10.59
C GLU A 122 12.41 -20.89 -9.81
N PHE A 123 13.50 -20.23 -10.21
CA PHE A 123 14.68 -20.09 -9.34
C PHE A 123 14.31 -19.37 -8.03
N HIS A 124 13.53 -18.29 -8.14
CA HIS A 124 13.10 -17.50 -7.00
C HIS A 124 12.15 -18.27 -6.08
N THR A 125 11.15 -18.96 -6.64
CA THR A 125 10.14 -19.72 -5.88
C THR A 125 10.59 -21.11 -5.47
N THR A 126 11.61 -21.66 -6.13
CA THR A 126 12.08 -23.06 -6.05
C THR A 126 10.95 -24.07 -6.27
N ASN A 127 10.05 -23.77 -7.22
CA ASN A 127 8.90 -24.60 -7.52
C ASN A 127 8.72 -24.73 -9.05
N PRO A 128 9.15 -25.85 -9.65
CA PRO A 128 9.02 -26.07 -11.08
C PRO A 128 7.56 -26.04 -11.56
N GLY A 129 7.32 -25.38 -12.70
CA GLY A 129 5.99 -25.16 -13.26
C GLY A 129 5.18 -24.04 -12.58
N SER A 130 5.73 -23.36 -11.56
CA SER A 130 5.00 -22.28 -10.90
C SER A 130 4.80 -21.09 -11.80
N PHE A 131 5.70 -20.82 -12.75
CA PHE A 131 5.59 -19.66 -13.62
C PHE A 131 4.32 -19.72 -14.46
N GLU A 132 4.14 -20.76 -15.28
CA GLU A 132 2.97 -20.94 -16.13
C GLU A 132 1.66 -21.00 -15.31
N THR A 133 1.70 -21.64 -14.13
CA THR A 133 0.55 -21.69 -13.23
C THR A 133 0.12 -20.30 -12.75
N VAL A 134 1.09 -19.44 -12.40
CA VAL A 134 0.82 -18.08 -11.95
C VAL A 134 0.28 -17.23 -13.09
N LEU A 135 0.82 -17.35 -14.31
CA LEU A 135 0.30 -16.63 -15.49
C LEU A 135 -1.18 -16.96 -15.72
N ASN A 136 -1.52 -18.25 -15.78
CA ASN A 136 -2.91 -18.71 -15.94
C ASN A 136 -3.83 -18.20 -14.81
N THR A 137 -3.32 -18.08 -13.59
CA THR A 137 -4.07 -17.57 -12.45
C THR A 137 -4.32 -16.07 -12.55
N VAL A 138 -3.33 -15.30 -13.00
CA VAL A 138 -3.49 -13.86 -13.25
C VAL A 138 -4.51 -13.64 -14.37
N GLU A 139 -4.39 -14.35 -15.50
CA GLU A 139 -5.34 -14.28 -16.61
C GLU A 139 -6.76 -14.57 -16.13
N TYR A 140 -6.96 -15.63 -15.33
CA TYR A 140 -8.26 -15.93 -14.76
C TYR A 140 -8.82 -14.78 -13.92
N TYR A 141 -8.02 -14.19 -13.03
CA TYR A 141 -8.49 -13.09 -12.18
C TYR A 141 -8.86 -11.85 -13.01
N VAL A 142 -8.04 -11.50 -14.00
CA VAL A 142 -8.29 -10.37 -14.89
C VAL A 142 -9.54 -10.60 -15.76
N ASP A 143 -9.68 -11.78 -16.36
CA ASP A 143 -10.85 -12.16 -17.16
C ASP A 143 -12.16 -12.16 -16.36
N TYR A 144 -12.08 -12.48 -15.07
CA TYR A 144 -13.22 -12.43 -14.15
C TYR A 144 -13.53 -10.99 -13.66
N GLY A 145 -12.74 -10.00 -14.08
CA GLY A 145 -12.93 -8.58 -13.78
C GLY A 145 -12.36 -8.14 -12.43
N PHE A 146 -11.41 -8.87 -11.86
CA PHE A 146 -10.65 -8.41 -10.69
C PHE A 146 -9.50 -7.51 -11.11
N ASP A 147 -9.26 -6.50 -10.29
CA ASP A 147 -8.03 -5.72 -10.35
C ASP A 147 -6.87 -6.55 -9.78
N VAL A 148 -5.80 -6.71 -10.56
CA VAL A 148 -4.62 -7.47 -10.16
C VAL A 148 -3.38 -6.58 -10.19
N ARG A 149 -2.65 -6.55 -9.08
CA ARG A 149 -1.39 -5.84 -8.91
C ARG A 149 -0.21 -6.81 -8.94
N CYS A 150 0.82 -6.47 -9.71
CA CYS A 150 2.08 -7.19 -9.68
C CYS A 150 2.97 -6.69 -8.55
N ILE A 151 3.49 -7.59 -7.73
CA ILE A 151 4.34 -7.27 -6.57
C ILE A 151 5.65 -8.08 -6.61
N PRO A 152 6.52 -7.87 -7.62
CA PRO A 152 7.76 -8.62 -7.71
C PRO A 152 8.72 -8.22 -6.60
N VAL A 153 9.48 -9.19 -6.11
CA VAL A 153 10.63 -8.95 -5.22
C VAL A 153 11.90 -8.82 -6.05
N LEU A 154 12.51 -7.64 -6.02
CA LEU A 154 13.81 -7.32 -6.60
C LEU A 154 14.94 -7.91 -5.76
N THR A 155 15.73 -8.76 -6.39
CA THR A 155 16.96 -9.35 -5.84
C THR A 155 18.14 -9.07 -6.77
N GLY A 156 19.36 -9.40 -6.35
CA GLY A 156 20.52 -9.40 -7.25
C GLY A 156 20.48 -10.47 -8.34
N TYR A 157 19.46 -11.34 -8.37
CA TYR A 157 19.29 -12.38 -9.40
C TYR A 157 18.31 -11.99 -10.53
N ASN A 158 17.42 -11.01 -10.31
CA ASN A 158 16.46 -10.53 -11.33
C ASN A 158 16.55 -9.03 -11.63
N TYR A 159 17.53 -8.32 -11.06
CA TYR A 159 17.67 -6.86 -11.18
C TYR A 159 17.70 -6.33 -12.61
N ASN A 160 18.09 -7.16 -13.58
CA ASN A 160 18.19 -6.85 -14.99
C ASN A 160 16.95 -7.26 -15.80
N GLN A 161 15.86 -7.69 -15.16
CA GLN A 161 14.62 -8.11 -15.83
C GLN A 161 13.41 -7.24 -15.48
N MET A 162 13.56 -6.15 -14.71
CA MET A 162 12.41 -5.38 -14.25
C MET A 162 11.56 -4.83 -15.40
N TYR A 163 12.19 -4.41 -16.50
CA TYR A 163 11.45 -3.90 -17.66
C TYR A 163 10.56 -4.98 -18.27
N ASP A 164 11.10 -6.19 -18.45
CA ASP A 164 10.38 -7.30 -19.07
C ASP A 164 9.31 -7.90 -18.14
N ILE A 165 9.56 -7.94 -16.83
CA ILE A 165 8.55 -8.32 -15.82
C ILE A 165 7.37 -7.34 -15.84
N ILE A 166 7.64 -6.03 -15.92
CA ILE A 166 6.59 -5.01 -16.00
C ILE A 166 5.84 -5.13 -17.34
N GLY A 167 6.55 -5.41 -18.43
CA GLY A 167 5.93 -5.67 -19.74
C GLY A 167 5.00 -6.88 -19.72
N LEU A 168 5.43 -7.99 -19.12
CA LEU A 168 4.60 -9.18 -18.95
C LEU A 168 3.35 -8.90 -18.11
N ALA A 169 3.50 -8.16 -17.00
CA ALA A 169 2.35 -7.73 -16.20
C ALA A 169 1.36 -6.87 -17.00
N ALA A 170 1.86 -6.01 -17.90
CA ALA A 170 1.02 -5.20 -18.79
C ALA A 170 0.27 -6.07 -19.80
N GLU A 171 0.93 -7.07 -20.39
CA GLU A 171 0.34 -8.02 -21.33
C GLU A 171 -0.78 -8.85 -20.70
N LEU A 172 -0.62 -9.24 -19.43
CA LEU A 172 -1.62 -9.98 -18.65
C LEU A 172 -2.80 -9.12 -18.18
N GLY A 173 -2.77 -7.80 -18.43
CA GLY A 173 -3.84 -6.88 -18.02
C GLY A 173 -3.83 -6.51 -16.53
N MET A 174 -2.68 -6.63 -15.85
CA MET A 174 -2.54 -6.16 -14.47
C MET A 174 -2.62 -4.61 -14.43
N GLU A 175 -3.21 -4.05 -13.37
CA GLU A 175 -3.53 -2.61 -13.30
C GLU A 175 -2.44 -1.75 -12.64
N SER A 176 -1.51 -2.37 -11.92
CA SER A 176 -0.41 -1.70 -11.23
C SER A 176 0.76 -2.64 -10.93
N ILE A 177 1.94 -2.07 -10.73
CA ILE A 177 3.14 -2.81 -10.31
C ILE A 177 3.95 -2.01 -9.29
N PHE A 178 4.23 -2.65 -8.15
CA PHE A 178 5.07 -2.08 -7.11
C PHE A 178 6.17 -3.08 -6.75
N VAL A 179 7.40 -2.72 -7.11
CA VAL A 179 8.58 -3.56 -6.91
C VAL A 179 9.04 -3.48 -5.46
N ASP A 180 9.01 -4.59 -4.75
CA ASP A 180 9.56 -4.68 -3.41
C ASP A 180 11.05 -5.04 -3.48
N ARG A 181 11.90 -4.25 -2.83
CA ARG A 181 13.32 -4.60 -2.72
C ARG A 181 13.47 -5.66 -1.64
N TYR A 182 14.24 -6.70 -1.91
CA TYR A 182 14.55 -7.69 -0.90
C TYR A 182 15.23 -7.04 0.31
N GLU A 183 14.74 -7.40 1.49
CA GLU A 183 15.32 -7.08 2.79
C GLU A 183 15.47 -8.38 3.58
N ASP A 184 16.46 -8.41 4.48
CA ASP A 184 16.71 -9.58 5.30
C ASP A 184 15.59 -9.77 6.33
N GLY A 185 14.80 -10.83 6.14
CA GLY A 185 13.76 -11.26 7.08
C GLY A 185 13.49 -12.77 7.00
N GLY A 186 13.04 -13.35 8.12
CA GLY A 186 12.65 -14.77 8.25
C GLY A 186 13.58 -15.77 7.56
N ILE A 187 13.00 -16.64 6.74
CA ILE A 187 13.77 -17.67 6.01
C ILE A 187 14.76 -17.03 5.02
N GLY A 188 14.41 -15.91 4.38
CA GLY A 188 15.30 -15.16 3.50
C GLY A 188 16.62 -14.82 4.18
N ALA A 189 16.56 -14.20 5.36
CA ALA A 189 17.74 -13.85 6.14
C ALA A 189 18.63 -15.06 6.44
N THR A 190 18.03 -16.19 6.86
CA THR A 190 18.80 -17.44 7.12
C THR A 190 19.42 -18.04 5.86
N ARG A 191 18.90 -17.68 4.68
CA ARG A 191 19.38 -18.15 3.38
C ARG A 191 20.35 -17.18 2.72
N SER A 192 20.50 -15.94 3.22
CA SER A 192 21.45 -14.95 2.70
C SER A 192 22.90 -15.42 2.72
N SER A 193 23.27 -16.39 3.58
CA SER A 193 24.61 -17.02 3.55
C SER A 193 24.80 -18.02 2.41
N VAL A 194 23.72 -18.58 1.88
CA VAL A 194 23.73 -19.54 0.77
C VAL A 194 23.52 -18.83 -0.57
N TYR A 195 22.62 -17.84 -0.57
CA TYR A 195 22.30 -17.01 -1.73
C TYR A 195 22.87 -15.61 -1.52
N SER A 196 24.16 -15.46 -1.82
CA SER A 196 24.92 -14.23 -1.53
C SER A 196 24.46 -12.99 -2.29
N GLN A 197 23.59 -13.13 -3.30
CA GLN A 197 23.07 -12.02 -4.11
C GLN A 197 21.57 -11.79 -3.91
N LEU A 198 20.95 -12.26 -2.82
CA LEU A 198 19.55 -11.91 -2.54
C LEU A 198 19.38 -10.39 -2.42
N LYS A 199 20.28 -9.76 -1.67
CA LYS A 199 20.33 -8.31 -1.50
C LYS A 199 20.97 -7.68 -2.74
N PRO A 200 20.24 -6.85 -3.51
CA PRO A 200 20.82 -6.21 -4.67
C PRO A 200 21.90 -5.22 -4.22
N THR A 201 22.99 -5.16 -4.98
CA THR A 201 23.97 -4.08 -4.83
C THR A 201 23.35 -2.74 -5.24
N LEU A 202 23.98 -1.64 -4.83
CA LEU A 202 23.52 -0.30 -5.25
C LEU A 202 23.55 -0.13 -6.78
N GLU A 203 24.53 -0.73 -7.46
CA GLU A 203 24.61 -0.72 -8.92
C GLU A 203 23.46 -1.52 -9.55
N GLN A 204 23.20 -2.73 -9.04
CA GLN A 204 22.07 -3.56 -9.49
C GLN A 204 20.73 -2.84 -9.27
N PHE A 205 20.56 -2.19 -8.12
CA PHE A 205 19.38 -1.37 -7.84
C PHE A 205 19.21 -0.22 -8.85
N ARG A 206 20.30 0.48 -9.20
CA ARG A 206 20.24 1.57 -10.21
C ARG A 206 19.88 1.06 -11.60
N ILE A 207 20.36 -0.12 -11.98
CA ILE A 207 19.97 -0.79 -13.23
C ILE A 207 18.47 -1.13 -13.21
N ALA A 208 17.98 -1.69 -12.11
CA ALA A 208 16.55 -1.97 -11.92
C ALA A 208 15.72 -0.67 -11.97
N LEU A 209 16.19 0.41 -11.34
CA LEU A 209 15.55 1.72 -11.36
C LEU A 209 15.41 2.26 -12.79
N ASP A 210 16.47 2.17 -13.60
CA ASP A 210 16.44 2.59 -15.02
C ASP A 210 15.34 1.83 -15.78
N GLN A 211 15.25 0.52 -15.54
CA GLN A 211 14.24 -0.34 -16.15
C GLN A 211 12.82 0.01 -15.69
N VAL A 212 12.60 0.26 -14.40
CA VAL A 212 11.31 0.67 -13.82
C VAL A 212 10.85 2.02 -14.38
N ILE A 213 11.73 3.02 -14.43
CA ILE A 213 11.43 4.34 -15.00
C ILE A 213 11.07 4.24 -16.47
N LYS A 214 11.84 3.46 -17.24
CA LYS A 214 11.57 3.23 -18.66
C LYS A 214 10.20 2.55 -18.85
N ALA A 215 9.95 1.48 -18.10
CA ALA A 215 8.69 0.74 -18.16
C ALA A 215 7.47 1.60 -17.77
N LYS A 216 7.60 2.46 -16.75
CA LYS A 216 6.55 3.44 -16.37
C LYS A 216 6.14 4.36 -17.52
N LYS A 217 7.09 4.71 -18.40
CA LYS A 217 6.87 5.56 -19.58
C LYS A 217 6.30 4.77 -20.76
N ASP A 218 6.83 3.57 -20.99
CA ASP A 218 6.50 2.75 -22.15
C ASP A 218 5.14 2.04 -22.00
N PHE A 219 4.78 1.59 -20.80
CA PHE A 219 3.54 0.84 -20.53
C PHE A 219 2.46 1.72 -19.89
N THR A 220 1.80 2.53 -20.72
CA THR A 220 0.79 3.51 -20.27
C THR A 220 -0.50 2.89 -19.70
N VAL A 221 -0.72 1.59 -19.89
CA VAL A 221 -1.86 0.84 -19.31
C VAL A 221 -1.92 0.94 -17.79
N PHE A 222 -0.78 1.11 -17.13
CA PHE A 222 -0.71 1.29 -15.68
C PHE A 222 -1.09 2.70 -15.21
N GLU A 223 -1.27 3.66 -16.13
CA GLU A 223 -1.60 5.06 -15.81
C GLU A 223 -0.62 5.68 -14.78
N GLY A 224 0.66 5.30 -14.86
CA GLY A 224 1.69 5.77 -13.94
C GLY A 224 1.78 5.01 -12.60
N ARG A 225 0.93 3.98 -12.36
CA ARG A 225 0.97 3.10 -11.17
C ARG A 225 2.09 2.05 -11.26
N VAL A 226 3.29 2.53 -11.54
CA VAL A 226 4.55 1.77 -11.60
C VAL A 226 5.53 2.45 -10.65
N GLY A 227 6.13 1.69 -9.73
CA GLY A 227 7.11 2.21 -8.79
C GLY A 227 7.66 1.13 -7.85
N PHE A 228 8.23 1.57 -6.73
CA PHE A 228 8.69 0.67 -5.68
C PHE A 228 7.65 0.56 -4.56
N GLY A 229 7.48 -0.62 -3.98
CA GLY A 229 6.63 -0.85 -2.80
C GLY A 229 7.39 -0.66 -1.48
N THR A 230 8.68 -0.97 -1.49
CA THR A 230 9.56 -0.84 -0.32
C THR A 230 10.05 0.59 -0.14
N ALA A 231 10.20 1.03 1.12
CA ALA A 231 10.73 2.34 1.44
C ALA A 231 12.23 2.42 1.09
N ILE A 232 12.56 3.21 0.07
CA ILE A 232 13.94 3.41 -0.39
C ILE A 232 14.37 4.85 -0.10
N PRO A 233 15.53 5.08 0.53
CA PRO A 233 16.01 6.43 0.80
C PRO A 233 16.13 7.26 -0.48
N TYR A 234 15.50 8.44 -0.49
CA TYR A 234 15.48 9.31 -1.67
C TYR A 234 16.87 9.76 -2.14
N CYS A 235 17.83 9.82 -1.23
CA CYS A 235 19.17 10.29 -1.53
C CYS A 235 19.99 9.27 -2.34
N ILE A 236 19.58 7.99 -2.39
CA ILE A 236 20.27 6.93 -3.15
C ILE A 236 20.33 7.26 -4.65
N ASP A 237 19.23 7.80 -5.18
CA ASP A 237 19.08 8.23 -6.56
C ASP A 237 17.91 9.23 -6.66
N THR A 238 18.20 10.47 -7.07
CA THR A 238 17.19 11.54 -7.14
C THR A 238 16.07 11.24 -8.13
N ARG A 239 16.32 10.37 -9.12
CA ARG A 239 15.33 9.98 -10.12
C ARG A 239 14.12 9.30 -9.51
N MET A 240 14.27 8.71 -8.32
CA MET A 240 13.16 8.19 -7.54
C MET A 240 12.07 9.26 -7.34
N ILE A 241 12.46 10.48 -6.95
CA ILE A 241 11.56 11.62 -6.78
C ILE A 241 11.12 12.17 -8.14
N GLU A 242 12.07 12.42 -9.05
CA GLU A 242 11.79 13.08 -10.35
C GLU A 242 10.74 12.33 -11.18
N GLU A 243 10.85 11.00 -11.19
CA GLU A 243 10.01 10.09 -11.96
C GLU A 243 8.83 9.52 -11.15
N ASP A 244 8.68 9.97 -9.91
CA ASP A 244 7.61 9.58 -9.00
C ASP A 244 7.49 8.06 -8.82
N VAL A 245 8.60 7.41 -8.48
CA VAL A 245 8.65 5.95 -8.21
C VAL A 245 8.98 5.64 -6.75
N VAL A 246 8.87 6.65 -5.88
CA VAL A 246 9.13 6.53 -4.43
C VAL A 246 8.03 5.76 -3.69
N SER A 247 8.42 5.12 -2.60
CA SER A 247 7.53 4.67 -1.54
C SER A 247 8.10 5.09 -0.18
N ASN A 248 7.21 5.42 0.74
CA ASN A 248 7.55 5.89 2.08
C ASN A 248 7.30 4.79 3.10
N CYS A 249 8.10 4.80 4.17
CA CYS A 249 7.89 3.88 5.28
C CYS A 249 6.66 4.32 6.08
N GLY A 250 5.60 3.52 6.05
CA GLY A 250 4.38 3.80 6.81
C GLY A 250 4.37 3.31 8.25
N VAL A 251 5.43 2.63 8.66
CA VAL A 251 5.58 2.12 10.04
C VAL A 251 5.20 3.23 11.01
N GLY A 252 4.43 2.92 12.06
CA GLY A 252 4.13 3.87 13.13
C GLY A 252 3.32 5.12 12.72
N THR A 253 3.07 5.39 11.44
CA THR A 253 2.29 6.55 10.98
C THR A 253 0.97 6.14 10.34
N TYR A 254 0.97 5.11 9.50
CA TYR A 254 -0.24 4.63 8.84
C TYR A 254 -0.26 3.12 8.56
N PHE A 255 0.79 2.37 8.90
CA PHE A 255 0.91 0.95 8.59
C PHE A 255 1.28 0.11 9.83
N CYS A 256 0.62 -1.05 9.96
CA CYS A 256 1.00 -2.13 10.87
C CYS A 256 0.79 -3.50 10.24
N ALA A 257 1.38 -4.53 10.85
CA ALA A 257 1.15 -5.92 10.48
C ALA A 257 0.79 -6.76 11.71
N ILE A 258 -0.06 -7.75 11.54
CA ILE A 258 -0.51 -8.66 12.59
C ILE A 258 -0.13 -10.08 12.16
N ASN A 259 0.61 -10.77 13.02
CA ASN A 259 1.00 -12.14 12.75
C ASN A 259 -0.13 -13.15 13.07
N PRO A 260 0.01 -14.43 12.69
CA PRO A 260 -0.99 -15.45 12.96
C PRO A 260 -1.20 -15.76 14.46
N ASN A 261 -0.36 -15.24 15.37
CA ASN A 261 -0.57 -15.29 16.82
C ASN A 261 -1.37 -14.09 17.37
N GLY A 262 -1.69 -13.11 16.53
CA GLY A 262 -2.36 -11.87 16.91
C GLY A 262 -1.40 -10.76 17.35
N ASP A 263 -0.09 -10.95 17.25
CA ASP A 263 0.89 -9.95 17.66
C ASP A 263 0.94 -8.81 16.65
N VAL A 264 0.77 -7.58 17.14
CA VAL A 264 0.90 -6.36 16.35
C VAL A 264 2.38 -5.99 16.25
N ARG A 265 2.83 -5.91 15.01
CA ARG A 265 4.20 -5.58 14.61
C ARG A 265 4.18 -4.33 13.75
N ILE A 266 5.29 -3.59 13.78
CA ILE A 266 5.45 -2.39 12.96
C ILE A 266 5.48 -2.68 11.47
N CYS A 267 5.95 -3.87 11.08
CA CYS A 267 6.04 -4.31 9.70
C CYS A 267 5.96 -5.83 9.67
N ASN A 268 5.44 -6.41 8.59
CA ASN A 268 5.37 -7.85 8.40
C ASN A 268 6.77 -8.51 8.37
N GLN A 269 7.81 -7.74 8.06
CA GLN A 269 9.20 -8.21 8.09
C GLN A 269 9.91 -7.98 9.44
N SER A 270 9.30 -7.23 10.36
CA SER A 270 9.91 -6.92 11.67
C SER A 270 9.52 -7.95 12.74
N GLU A 271 10.43 -8.24 13.67
CA GLU A 271 10.14 -9.05 14.86
C GLU A 271 9.68 -8.22 16.07
N ILE A 272 9.62 -6.89 15.92
CA ILE A 272 9.28 -5.99 17.03
C ILE A 272 7.77 -5.98 17.24
N ILE A 273 7.34 -6.44 18.43
CA ILE A 273 5.95 -6.58 18.85
C ILE A 273 5.58 -5.46 19.85
N PHE A 274 4.39 -4.87 19.69
CA PHE A 274 3.89 -3.79 20.56
C PHE A 274 2.59 -4.12 21.32
N GLY A 275 1.99 -5.26 21.01
CA GLY A 275 0.77 -5.73 21.65
C GLY A 275 0.20 -6.93 20.93
N ASN A 276 -0.96 -7.41 21.39
CA ASN A 276 -1.66 -8.50 20.76
C ASN A 276 -3.16 -8.18 20.67
N VAL A 277 -3.73 -8.23 19.46
CA VAL A 277 -5.13 -7.83 19.20
C VAL A 277 -6.17 -8.77 19.82
N LEU A 278 -5.74 -9.92 20.33
CA LEU A 278 -6.61 -10.82 21.09
C LEU A 278 -6.71 -10.43 22.57
N ALA A 279 -5.84 -9.52 23.03
CA ALA A 279 -5.79 -9.04 24.41
C ALA A 279 -6.34 -7.61 24.57
N GLU A 280 -6.15 -6.75 23.57
CA GLU A 280 -6.56 -5.33 23.62
C GLU A 280 -6.86 -4.80 22.20
N PRO A 281 -7.72 -3.77 22.05
CA PRO A 281 -8.06 -3.20 20.75
C PRO A 281 -6.83 -2.63 20.00
N LEU A 282 -6.84 -2.71 18.66
CA LEU A 282 -5.70 -2.29 17.83
C LEU A 282 -5.38 -0.79 18.01
N GLU A 283 -6.39 0.07 18.12
CA GLU A 283 -6.24 1.50 18.38
C GLU A 283 -5.52 1.78 19.72
N VAL A 284 -5.71 0.92 20.74
CA VAL A 284 -5.03 1.08 22.03
C VAL A 284 -3.55 0.72 21.87
N ILE A 285 -3.24 -0.37 21.17
CA ILE A 285 -1.86 -0.79 20.88
C ILE A 285 -1.13 0.28 20.08
N TRP A 286 -1.78 0.81 19.04
CA TRP A 286 -1.24 1.80 18.13
C TRP A 286 -0.85 3.12 18.81
N ASN A 287 -1.56 3.50 19.87
CA ASN A 287 -1.32 4.73 20.61
C ASN A 287 -0.40 4.57 21.82
N LYS A 288 0.23 3.41 22.02
CA LYS A 288 1.21 3.21 23.09
C LYS A 288 2.46 4.07 22.89
N GLU A 289 2.93 4.64 23.99
CA GLU A 289 4.16 5.45 24.02
C GLU A 289 5.41 4.68 23.55
N SER A 290 5.40 3.35 23.67
CA SER A 290 6.48 2.51 23.12
C SER A 290 6.66 2.66 21.61
N ILE A 291 5.58 2.90 20.85
CA ILE A 291 5.66 3.16 19.41
C ILE A 291 6.19 4.57 19.16
N ASN A 292 5.80 5.55 19.98
CA ASN A 292 6.30 6.92 19.91
C ASN A 292 7.82 6.97 20.09
N VAL A 293 8.31 6.41 21.20
CA VAL A 293 9.74 6.41 21.54
C VAL A 293 10.58 5.64 20.51
N MET A 294 10.04 4.54 19.98
CA MET A 294 10.80 3.68 19.07
C MET A 294 10.79 4.15 17.63
N PHE A 295 9.69 4.75 17.17
CA PHE A 295 9.51 5.09 15.76
C PHE A 295 9.18 6.56 15.52
N ARG A 296 8.11 7.06 16.15
CA ARG A 296 7.56 8.38 15.78
C ARG A 296 8.49 9.52 16.17
N ASN A 297 9.16 9.40 17.31
CA ASN A 297 10.20 10.31 17.74
C ASN A 297 11.53 9.92 17.08
N LEU A 298 11.95 10.74 16.12
CA LEU A 298 13.15 10.51 15.30
C LEU A 298 14.46 10.89 16.00
N GLU A 299 14.47 11.13 17.32
CA GLU A 299 15.70 11.43 18.08
C GLU A 299 16.78 10.34 17.98
N TRP A 300 16.40 9.10 17.66
CA TRP A 300 17.32 7.99 17.40
C TRP A 300 18.11 8.13 16.08
N VAL A 301 17.68 9.01 15.18
CA VAL A 301 18.31 9.21 13.86
C VAL A 301 19.65 9.93 14.02
N ASN A 302 20.67 9.43 13.33
CA ASN A 302 22.02 10.00 13.28
C ASN A 302 22.30 10.70 11.94
N GLU A 303 23.41 11.43 11.86
CA GLU A 303 23.90 12.00 10.60
C GLU A 303 24.22 10.89 9.57
N PRO A 304 24.01 11.14 8.26
CA PRO A 304 23.62 12.41 7.65
C PRO A 304 22.10 12.68 7.62
N CYS A 305 21.27 11.70 8.02
CA CYS A 305 19.82 11.84 7.93
C CYS A 305 19.25 12.81 8.96
N LYS A 306 19.88 12.94 10.13
CA LYS A 306 19.43 13.82 11.21
C LYS A 306 19.30 15.28 10.79
N SER A 307 20.23 15.77 9.98
CA SER A 307 20.22 17.14 9.45
C SER A 307 19.52 17.28 8.08
N CYS A 308 18.98 16.18 7.52
CA CYS A 308 18.34 16.20 6.22
C CYS A 308 16.96 16.86 6.29
N GLY A 309 16.71 17.84 5.41
CA GLY A 309 15.42 18.53 5.33
C GLY A 309 14.22 17.66 4.89
N LEU A 310 14.46 16.42 4.47
CA LEU A 310 13.42 15.44 4.10
C LEU A 310 13.29 14.28 5.10
N LEU A 311 13.81 14.45 6.31
CA LEU A 311 13.82 13.39 7.31
C LEU A 311 12.40 12.87 7.63
N CYS A 312 11.41 13.75 7.67
CA CYS A 312 10.03 13.39 8.04
C CYS A 312 9.29 12.65 6.92
N GLU A 313 9.71 12.85 5.67
CA GLU A 313 9.12 12.25 4.48
C GLU A 313 9.79 10.94 4.10
N CYS A 314 11.13 10.93 4.11
CA CYS A 314 11.96 9.77 3.75
C CYS A 314 12.12 8.80 4.93
N VAL A 315 12.12 9.31 6.16
CA VAL A 315 12.31 8.56 7.41
C VAL A 315 13.54 7.66 7.41
N CYS A 316 14.56 7.94 6.58
CA CYS A 316 15.77 7.13 6.37
C CYS A 316 15.55 5.77 5.68
N GLY A 317 14.50 5.60 4.87
CA GLY A 317 14.24 4.37 4.10
C GLY A 317 13.84 3.15 4.94
N CYS A 318 14.11 1.94 4.45
CA CYS A 318 13.68 0.70 5.08
C CYS A 318 14.33 0.45 6.45
N LYS A 319 13.58 -0.19 7.34
CA LYS A 319 13.85 -0.32 8.78
C LYS A 319 14.20 -1.71 9.24
N VAL A 320 14.06 -2.66 8.33
CA VAL A 320 14.23 -4.08 8.60
C VAL A 320 15.52 -4.50 7.93
N ASP A 321 16.47 -4.95 8.75
CA ASP A 321 17.71 -5.59 8.31
C ASP A 321 18.27 -6.42 9.46
N VAL A 322 17.77 -7.66 9.60
CA VAL A 322 18.08 -8.51 10.77
C VAL A 322 19.54 -8.97 10.84
N ASN A 323 20.27 -8.91 9.72
CA ASN A 323 21.67 -9.33 9.66
C ASN A 323 22.63 -8.29 10.26
N GLU A 324 22.20 -7.04 10.32
CA GLU A 324 23.07 -5.92 10.63
C GLU A 324 22.71 -5.24 11.96
N SER A 325 21.52 -5.52 12.50
CA SER A 325 21.10 -4.98 13.79
C SER A 325 19.90 -5.75 14.36
N ASP A 326 19.93 -6.04 15.65
CA ASP A 326 18.77 -6.47 16.46
C ASP A 326 17.82 -5.31 16.81
N LYS A 327 18.21 -4.09 16.42
CA LYS A 327 17.47 -2.82 16.58
C LYS A 327 17.15 -2.18 15.23
N PHE A 328 16.45 -1.07 15.27
CA PHE A 328 16.02 -0.32 14.10
C PHE A 328 17.15 0.07 13.12
N CYS A 329 16.94 -0.34 11.87
CA CYS A 329 17.70 -0.08 10.65
C CYS A 329 17.73 1.39 10.14
N ILE A 330 18.87 2.03 9.93
CA ILE A 330 18.99 2.88 8.72
C ILE A 330 19.21 1.93 7.55
N ASP A 331 18.53 2.19 6.44
CA ASP A 331 18.65 1.43 5.21
C ASP A 331 20.12 1.15 4.87
N TYR A 332 20.44 -0.09 4.55
CA TYR A 332 21.83 -0.53 4.35
C TYR A 332 22.54 0.24 3.23
N ALA A 333 21.78 0.71 2.22
CA ALA A 333 22.35 1.37 1.05
C ALA A 333 22.82 2.80 1.34
N VAL A 334 22.46 3.38 2.49
CA VAL A 334 22.91 4.72 2.92
C VAL A 334 23.83 4.69 4.15
N ARG A 335 24.25 3.50 4.60
CA ARG A 335 25.25 3.36 5.67
C ARG A 335 26.65 3.72 5.14
N ASN A 336 27.52 4.20 6.03
CA ASN A 336 28.97 4.41 5.83
C ASN A 336 29.38 5.39 4.70
N ASN A 337 29.75 6.63 5.05
CA ASN A 337 30.36 7.63 4.15
C ASN A 337 29.54 7.94 2.88
N PHE A 338 28.20 7.88 2.98
CA PHE A 338 27.32 8.33 1.92
C PHE A 338 27.15 9.85 1.97
N GLU A 339 27.53 10.55 0.89
CA GLU A 339 27.24 11.99 0.74
C GLU A 339 25.93 12.19 -0.01
N PRO A 340 24.86 12.71 0.63
CA PRO A 340 23.58 12.89 -0.02
C PRO A 340 23.62 14.05 -1.06
N PRO A 341 22.78 14.00 -2.11
CA PRO A 341 22.59 15.11 -3.03
C PRO A 341 22.17 16.39 -2.29
N LYS A 342 22.84 17.52 -2.59
CA LYS A 342 22.61 18.80 -1.88
C LYS A 342 21.25 19.44 -2.18
N ASN A 343 20.67 19.17 -3.33
CA ASN A 343 19.42 19.77 -3.83
C ASN A 343 18.18 18.89 -3.58
N LEU A 344 18.28 17.89 -2.70
CA LEU A 344 17.21 16.90 -2.51
C LEU A 344 15.89 17.54 -2.04
N SER A 345 15.94 18.46 -1.08
CA SER A 345 14.75 19.17 -0.59
C SER A 345 14.08 20.01 -1.68
N GLU A 346 14.87 20.78 -2.44
CA GLU A 346 14.37 21.62 -3.54
C GLU A 346 13.68 20.77 -4.62
N LEU A 347 14.27 19.61 -4.94
CA LEU A 347 13.73 18.66 -5.90
C LEU A 347 12.39 18.08 -5.44
N TYR A 348 12.32 17.69 -4.16
CA TYR A 348 11.11 17.14 -3.57
C TYR A 348 9.98 18.17 -3.50
N GLU A 349 10.27 19.40 -3.06
CA GLU A 349 9.32 20.51 -3.05
C GLU A 349 8.79 20.81 -4.45
N LYS A 350 9.67 20.87 -5.45
CA LYS A 350 9.27 21.03 -6.86
C LYS A 350 8.31 19.92 -7.27
N LYS A 351 8.60 18.66 -6.95
CA LYS A 351 7.76 17.52 -7.35
C LYS A 351 6.41 17.52 -6.64
N ILE A 352 6.36 17.85 -5.36
CA ILE A 352 5.09 18.02 -4.63
C ILE A 352 4.25 19.12 -5.29
N ASN A 353 4.86 20.25 -5.63
CA ASN A 353 4.14 21.35 -6.27
C ASN A 353 3.64 20.97 -7.69
N GLU A 354 4.38 20.15 -8.44
CA GLU A 354 3.90 19.58 -9.71
C GLU A 354 2.69 18.64 -9.52
N LYS A 355 2.69 17.84 -8.43
CA LYS A 355 1.59 16.92 -8.10
C LYS A 355 0.38 17.62 -7.52
N MET A 356 0.56 18.76 -6.87
CA MET A 356 -0.51 19.67 -6.52
C MET A 356 -1.05 20.28 -7.82
N VAL A 357 -1.68 19.45 -8.64
CA VAL A 357 -2.56 19.90 -9.71
C VAL A 357 -3.58 20.80 -9.06
N ASP A 358 -3.68 22.03 -9.57
CA ASP A 358 -4.83 22.88 -9.27
C ASP A 358 -6.07 22.23 -9.88
N LEU A 359 -6.61 21.24 -9.15
CA LEU A 359 -7.92 20.65 -9.40
C LEU A 359 -9.04 21.66 -9.08
N GLY A 360 -8.71 22.91 -8.72
CA GLY A 360 -9.63 24.02 -8.52
C GLY A 360 -10.38 24.43 -9.79
N SER A 361 -10.08 23.80 -10.93
CA SER A 361 -10.97 23.82 -12.08
C SER A 361 -11.99 22.68 -12.02
N TYR A 362 -13.27 23.04 -11.99
CA TYR A 362 -14.40 22.14 -12.18
C TYR A 362 -15.05 22.42 -13.54
N PRO A 363 -15.72 21.42 -14.17
CA PRO A 363 -16.42 21.64 -15.44
C PRO A 363 -17.53 22.68 -15.28
N ASP A 364 -17.86 23.43 -16.34
CA ASP A 364 -18.95 24.42 -16.32
C ASP A 364 -20.31 23.76 -16.03
N ALA A 365 -20.55 22.57 -16.58
CA ALA A 365 -21.77 21.81 -16.39
C ALA A 365 -21.80 21.10 -15.03
N TYR A 366 -23.00 20.96 -14.46
CA TYR A 366 -23.21 20.16 -13.26
C TYR A 366 -23.00 18.67 -13.55
N ARG A 367 -22.49 17.92 -12.59
CA ARG A 367 -22.18 16.49 -12.74
C ARG A 367 -23.26 15.62 -12.11
N VAL A 368 -23.50 14.49 -12.76
CA VAL A 368 -24.21 13.35 -12.19
C VAL A 368 -23.19 12.27 -11.90
N PHE A 369 -23.26 11.68 -10.71
CA PHE A 369 -22.28 10.70 -10.24
C PHE A 369 -22.94 9.62 -9.39
N ARG A 370 -22.22 8.53 -9.15
CA ARG A 370 -22.55 7.54 -8.13
C ARG A 370 -21.38 7.32 -7.19
N VAL A 371 -21.68 6.83 -5.99
CA VAL A 371 -20.65 6.41 -5.03
C VAL A 371 -19.95 5.17 -5.59
N ASN A 372 -18.62 5.19 -5.63
CA ASN A 372 -17.86 4.02 -6.04
C ASN A 372 -18.06 2.88 -5.03
N ARG A 373 -18.09 1.62 -5.48
CA ARG A 373 -18.41 0.48 -4.61
C ARG A 373 -17.45 0.31 -3.42
N TYR A 374 -16.21 0.77 -3.55
CA TYR A 374 -15.20 0.71 -2.49
C TYR A 374 -15.29 1.85 -1.49
N THR A 375 -16.09 2.88 -1.78
CA THR A 375 -16.18 4.04 -0.91
C THR A 375 -16.89 3.71 0.39
N LYS A 376 -16.24 4.00 1.51
CA LYS A 376 -16.76 3.83 2.86
C LYS A 376 -16.47 5.07 3.69
N LEU A 377 -17.42 5.48 4.53
CA LEU A 377 -17.24 6.55 5.49
C LEU A 377 -17.14 5.92 6.89
N THR A 378 -16.07 6.24 7.61
CA THR A 378 -15.98 5.97 9.05
C THR A 378 -15.93 7.27 9.83
N LYS A 379 -16.81 7.36 10.84
CA LYS A 379 -16.92 8.47 11.79
C LYS A 379 -16.50 8.04 13.20
N LYS A 380 -15.83 6.89 13.33
CA LYS A 380 -15.48 6.28 14.62
C LYS A 380 -14.41 7.09 15.37
N TYR A 381 -13.51 7.73 14.63
CA TYR A 381 -12.35 8.46 15.13
C TYR A 381 -12.50 9.97 14.86
N GLU A 382 -11.73 10.79 15.57
CA GLU A 382 -11.80 12.26 15.47
C GLU A 382 -11.56 12.76 14.04
N GLU A 383 -10.58 12.16 13.35
CA GLU A 383 -10.11 12.61 12.04
C GLU A 383 -11.10 12.34 10.90
N LYS A 384 -12.07 11.43 11.11
CA LYS A 384 -13.11 10.98 10.16
C LYS A 384 -12.56 10.61 8.78
N PHE A 385 -12.68 9.35 8.38
CA PHE A 385 -12.06 8.89 7.14
C PHE A 385 -13.07 8.55 6.05
N LEU A 386 -12.78 9.02 4.84
CA LEU A 386 -13.32 8.47 3.60
C LEU A 386 -12.33 7.47 3.03
N VAL A 387 -12.72 6.21 3.03
CA VAL A 387 -11.98 5.11 2.43
C VAL A 387 -12.34 5.03 0.95
N THR A 388 -11.35 4.97 0.07
CA THR A 388 -11.51 4.64 -1.35
C THR A 388 -10.85 3.29 -1.64
N ARG A 389 -10.79 2.86 -2.91
CA ARG A 389 -10.12 1.60 -3.25
C ARG A 389 -8.67 1.53 -2.76
N TYR A 390 -7.91 2.63 -2.90
CA TYR A 390 -6.46 2.64 -2.61
C TYR A 390 -6.02 3.79 -1.69
N GLN A 391 -6.92 4.69 -1.30
CA GLN A 391 -6.58 5.88 -0.54
C GLN A 391 -7.49 6.04 0.68
N THR A 392 -6.96 6.75 1.68
CA THR A 392 -7.70 7.20 2.86
C THR A 392 -7.66 8.72 2.84
N VAL A 393 -8.82 9.36 2.87
CA VAL A 393 -8.95 10.82 2.87
C VAL A 393 -9.50 11.24 4.23
N LYS A 394 -8.77 12.12 4.94
CA LYS A 394 -9.26 12.76 6.17
C LYS A 394 -10.28 13.84 5.83
N LEU A 395 -11.34 13.93 6.61
CA LEU A 395 -12.44 14.86 6.35
C LEU A 395 -12.51 15.92 7.45
N ASN A 396 -12.40 17.19 7.07
CA ASN A 396 -12.84 18.28 7.93
C ASN A 396 -14.38 18.35 7.95
N ASP A 397 -14.96 19.22 8.79
CA ASP A 397 -16.42 19.28 8.98
C ASP A 397 -17.19 19.63 7.69
N ALA A 398 -16.68 20.56 6.88
CA ALA A 398 -17.28 20.91 5.59
C ALA A 398 -17.27 19.73 4.59
N ALA A 399 -16.13 19.04 4.49
CA ALA A 399 -16.01 17.86 3.63
C ALA A 399 -16.89 16.70 4.12
N LEU A 400 -17.00 16.52 5.44
CA LEU A 400 -17.88 15.52 6.05
C LEU A 400 -19.34 15.76 5.67
N GLU A 401 -19.84 16.98 5.81
CA GLU A 401 -21.22 17.33 5.47
C GLU A 401 -21.55 17.00 4.00
N ILE A 402 -20.65 17.33 3.09
CA ILE A 402 -20.79 16.98 1.67
C ILE A 402 -20.85 15.45 1.49
N VAL A 403 -19.92 14.72 2.10
CA VAL A 403 -19.86 13.26 2.01
C VAL A 403 -21.11 12.60 2.60
N GLU A 404 -21.65 13.10 3.71
CA GLU A 404 -22.89 12.59 4.31
C GLU A 404 -24.10 12.80 3.40
N CYS A 405 -24.20 13.95 2.74
CA CYS A 405 -25.23 14.19 1.73
C CYS A 405 -25.12 13.20 0.56
N ILE A 406 -23.90 12.92 0.11
CA ILE A 406 -23.65 11.95 -0.95
C ILE A 406 -24.00 10.53 -0.47
N ILE A 407 -23.44 10.05 0.64
CA ILE A 407 -23.53 8.64 1.02
C ILE A 407 -24.88 8.34 1.69
N GLU A 408 -25.25 9.10 2.72
CA GLU A 408 -26.39 8.81 3.60
C GLU A 408 -27.70 9.33 3.00
N LYS A 409 -27.72 10.58 2.50
CA LYS A 409 -28.89 11.15 1.81
C LYS A 409 -29.02 10.72 0.35
N LYS A 410 -28.06 9.95 -0.17
CA LYS A 410 -28.03 9.41 -1.54
C LYS A 410 -28.13 10.48 -2.63
N MET A 411 -27.53 11.65 -2.42
CA MET A 411 -27.50 12.70 -3.45
C MET A 411 -26.53 12.33 -4.58
N ARG A 412 -26.99 12.45 -5.82
CA ARG A 412 -26.26 11.99 -7.03
C ARG A 412 -26.05 13.08 -8.07
N ARG A 413 -26.62 14.27 -7.83
CA ARG A 413 -26.55 15.43 -8.71
C ARG A 413 -25.86 16.56 -7.97
N GLU A 414 -24.82 17.11 -8.58
CA GLU A 414 -24.04 18.21 -8.03
C GLU A 414 -24.89 19.44 -7.71
N ARG A 415 -25.83 19.81 -8.58
CA ARG A 415 -26.76 20.93 -8.35
C ARG A 415 -27.59 20.79 -7.08
N ASP A 416 -28.13 19.60 -6.83
CA ASP A 416 -28.98 19.36 -5.67
C ASP A 416 -28.12 19.37 -4.40
N LEU A 417 -26.91 18.83 -4.49
CA LEU A 417 -25.94 18.82 -3.40
C LEU A 417 -25.51 20.25 -3.02
N ILE A 418 -25.20 21.11 -3.99
CA ILE A 418 -24.86 22.52 -3.75
C ILE A 418 -26.01 23.22 -3.01
N GLU A 419 -27.24 23.04 -3.47
CA GLU A 419 -28.41 23.66 -2.84
C GLU A 419 -28.63 23.18 -1.39
N GLU A 420 -28.32 21.91 -1.09
CA GLU A 420 -28.46 21.33 0.26
C GLU A 420 -27.44 21.91 1.26
N VAL A 421 -26.20 22.15 0.84
CA VAL A 421 -25.10 22.59 1.72
C VAL A 421 -24.77 24.08 1.61
N LYS A 422 -25.56 24.85 0.84
CA LYS A 422 -25.27 26.26 0.53
C LYS A 422 -25.14 27.20 1.73
N GLU A 423 -25.71 26.82 2.88
CA GLU A 423 -25.64 27.64 4.11
C GLU A 423 -24.33 27.41 4.88
N SER A 424 -23.58 26.35 4.57
CA SER A 424 -22.37 25.94 5.29
C SER A 424 -21.12 25.85 4.40
N VAL A 425 -21.27 25.58 3.10
CA VAL A 425 -20.15 25.46 2.16
C VAL A 425 -20.44 26.22 0.85
N ASP A 426 -19.47 27.03 0.42
CA ASP A 426 -19.54 27.77 -0.82
C ASP A 426 -19.52 26.84 -2.05
N GLU A 427 -20.28 27.20 -3.10
CA GLU A 427 -20.36 26.40 -4.33
C GLU A 427 -18.98 26.01 -4.90
N PRO A 428 -18.00 26.92 -5.09
CA PRO A 428 -16.69 26.56 -5.65
C PRO A 428 -15.96 25.47 -4.85
N ASP A 429 -16.12 25.46 -3.52
CA ASP A 429 -15.51 24.46 -2.65
C ASP A 429 -16.17 23.09 -2.80
N VAL A 430 -17.51 23.04 -2.88
CA VAL A 430 -18.25 21.80 -3.18
C VAL A 430 -17.79 21.23 -4.52
N ARG A 431 -17.70 22.07 -5.54
CA ARG A 431 -17.34 21.63 -6.90
C ARG A 431 -15.89 21.17 -6.99
N THR A 432 -14.96 21.88 -6.33
CA THR A 432 -13.56 21.49 -6.22
C THR A 432 -13.42 20.17 -5.48
N PHE A 433 -14.14 20.00 -4.37
CA PHE A 433 -14.10 18.77 -3.59
C PHE A 433 -14.66 17.57 -4.37
N LEU A 434 -15.76 17.73 -5.11
CA LEU A 434 -16.26 16.70 -6.02
C LEU A 434 -15.25 16.30 -7.10
N THR A 435 -14.48 17.25 -7.65
CA THR A 435 -13.39 16.93 -8.59
C THR A 435 -12.33 16.06 -7.92
N LYS A 436 -11.95 16.38 -6.69
CA LYS A 436 -11.03 15.55 -5.90
C LYS A 436 -11.60 14.17 -5.64
N LEU A 437 -12.87 14.05 -5.26
CA LEU A 437 -13.54 12.76 -5.02
C LEU A 437 -13.57 11.86 -6.25
N LEU A 438 -13.79 12.43 -7.44
CA LEU A 438 -13.69 11.69 -8.71
C LEU A 438 -12.25 11.23 -8.98
N HIS A 439 -11.27 12.11 -8.75
CA HIS A 439 -9.86 11.80 -8.96
C HIS A 439 -9.34 10.67 -8.06
N VAL A 440 -9.75 10.66 -6.78
CA VAL A 440 -9.38 9.61 -5.83
C VAL A 440 -10.22 8.33 -5.95
N GLY A 441 -11.12 8.26 -6.94
CA GLY A 441 -11.99 7.12 -7.18
C GLY A 441 -13.05 6.89 -6.10
N ALA A 442 -13.41 7.93 -5.33
CA ALA A 442 -14.52 7.86 -4.38
C ALA A 442 -15.88 7.93 -5.08
N LEU A 443 -15.93 8.54 -6.26
CA LEU A 443 -17.12 8.67 -7.08
C LEU A 443 -16.85 8.19 -8.50
N ASP A 444 -17.87 7.62 -9.14
CA ASP A 444 -17.86 7.36 -10.58
C ASP A 444 -18.70 8.45 -11.28
N PHE A 445 -18.12 9.07 -12.31
CA PHE A 445 -18.84 10.04 -13.15
C PHE A 445 -19.83 9.33 -14.08
N LEU A 446 -21.08 9.80 -14.12
CA LEU A 446 -22.15 9.23 -14.95
C LEU A 446 -22.56 10.13 -16.13
N GLY A 447 -22.26 11.42 -16.06
CA GLY A 447 -22.57 12.37 -17.13
C GLY A 447 -22.73 13.81 -16.65
N ALA A 448 -22.83 14.73 -17.62
CA ALA A 448 -23.06 16.15 -17.36
C ALA A 448 -24.55 16.50 -17.50
N GLU A 449 -25.04 17.34 -16.61
CA GLU A 449 -26.34 18.00 -16.68
C GLU A 449 -26.11 19.43 -17.19
N ASN A 450 -26.55 19.70 -18.42
CA ASN A 450 -26.48 21.05 -18.96
C ASN A 450 -27.32 22.00 -18.10
N ALA A 451 -26.81 23.19 -17.83
CA ALA A 451 -27.52 24.26 -17.13
C ALA A 451 -28.78 24.79 -17.88
N SER A 452 -29.16 24.18 -19.00
CA SER A 452 -30.30 24.58 -19.82
C SER A 452 -31.48 23.62 -19.67
N ASN A 453 -32.31 23.88 -18.65
CA ASN A 453 -33.76 23.65 -18.73
C ASN A 453 -34.50 24.58 -17.76
N HIS A 454 -34.32 25.89 -17.93
CA HIS A 454 -35.34 26.88 -17.62
C HIS A 454 -35.62 27.68 -18.90
N SER A 455 -36.47 27.12 -19.76
CA SER A 455 -37.12 27.86 -20.84
C SER A 455 -38.61 27.51 -20.88
N ARG A 456 -39.39 28.15 -20.00
CA ARG A 456 -40.56 28.98 -20.30
C ARG A 456 -41.43 29.18 -19.09
#